data_AF-A0AAN6P9Y8-F1
#
_entry.id   AF-A0AAN6P9Y8-F1
#
_cell.length_a   1.000
_cell.length_b   1.000
_cell.length_c   1.000
_cell.angle_alpha   90.00
_cell.angle_beta   90.00
_cell.angle_gamma   90.00
#
_symmetry.space_group_name_H-M   'P 1'
#
loop_
_entity.id
_entity.type
_entity.pdbx_description
1 polymer ?
#
loop_
_entity_poly.entity_id
_entity_poly.type
_entity_poly.pdbx_seq_one_letter_code
_entity_poly.pdbx_strand_id
1 'polypeptide(L)'
;MKAFAALAALLAVATANPVATEPRNATQVELDKRDTEIVYLLNCKNVIACCPPLAETDSSRIAYYSASGSANGGNPPSGNNVCTVSGNSYTTWESNSPGCTFPTNVRFVTHIDADAQSRPNYSWAGWGTNGFKNFNCYKDNGHQLYRTDATESSTSCNSIYYCVPQ
;
A
#
# COMPACT_ATOMS: atom_id res chain seq x y z
N MET A 1 -36.02 -48.37 45.05
CA MET A 1 -35.59 -49.04 43.81
C MET A 1 -35.92 -48.15 42.63
N LYS A 2 -35.01 -48.13 41.64
CA LYS A 2 -35.08 -47.49 40.32
C LYS A 2 -34.72 -46.00 40.27
N ALA A 3 -33.95 -45.71 39.23
CA ALA A 3 -32.97 -44.67 39.07
C ALA A 3 -32.99 -44.17 37.61
N PHE A 4 -32.22 -43.11 37.35
CA PHE A 4 -31.81 -42.55 36.04
C PHE A 4 -32.91 -41.80 35.25
N ALA A 5 -32.66 -40.70 34.53
CA ALA A 5 -31.42 -40.09 34.05
C ALA A 5 -31.59 -38.57 33.91
N ALA A 6 -30.58 -37.77 34.29
CA ALA A 6 -30.51 -36.36 33.96
C ALA A 6 -29.79 -36.20 32.61
N LEU A 7 -30.44 -35.53 31.66
CA LEU A 7 -29.90 -35.19 30.35
C LEU A 7 -28.95 -33.99 30.51
N ALA A 8 -27.64 -34.21 30.40
CA ALA A 8 -26.66 -33.13 30.43
C ALA A 8 -26.54 -32.49 29.04
N ALA A 9 -26.88 -31.21 28.92
CA ALA A 9 -26.58 -30.41 27.73
C ALA A 9 -25.09 -30.06 27.74
N LEU A 10 -24.34 -30.51 26.72
CA LEU A 10 -22.98 -30.03 26.47
C LEU A 10 -23.04 -28.61 25.87
N LEU A 11 -22.70 -27.60 26.67
CA LEU A 11 -22.28 -26.30 26.17
C LEU A 11 -20.80 -26.39 25.81
N ALA A 12 -20.48 -26.52 24.52
CA ALA A 12 -19.12 -26.32 24.04
C ALA A 12 -18.85 -24.80 24.01
N VAL A 13 -18.27 -24.27 25.08
CA VAL A 13 -17.71 -22.91 25.08
C VAL A 13 -16.39 -22.99 24.34
N ALA A 14 -16.36 -22.54 23.08
CA ALA A 14 -15.11 -22.29 22.38
C ALA A 14 -14.43 -21.09 23.06
N THR A 15 -13.53 -21.35 24.01
CA THR A 15 -12.63 -20.31 24.50
C THR A 15 -11.60 -20.06 23.40
N ALA A 16 -11.86 -19.04 22.58
CA ALA A 16 -10.80 -18.44 21.78
C ALA A 16 -9.73 -17.96 22.77
N ASN A 17 -8.62 -18.69 22.85
CA ASN A 17 -7.45 -18.17 23.56
C ASN A 17 -7.06 -16.88 22.82
N PRO A 18 -7.08 -15.70 23.47
CA PRO A 18 -6.48 -14.54 22.84
C PRO A 18 -5.03 -14.91 22.56
N VAL A 19 -4.62 -14.83 21.30
CA VAL A 19 -3.21 -14.92 20.94
C VAL A 19 -2.50 -13.87 21.80
N ALA A 20 -1.70 -14.34 22.75
CA ALA A 20 -0.86 -13.46 23.54
C ALA A 20 0.08 -12.80 22.54
N THR A 21 -0.19 -11.54 22.20
CA THR A 21 0.74 -10.69 21.48
C THR A 21 1.99 -10.62 22.34
N GLU A 22 3.08 -11.23 21.86
CA GLU A 22 4.37 -11.10 22.54
C GLU A 22 4.70 -9.61 22.75
N PRO A 23 5.26 -9.25 23.93
CA PRO A 23 5.66 -7.87 24.17
C PRO A 23 6.70 -7.46 23.13
N ARG A 24 6.39 -6.39 22.38
CA ARG A 24 7.27 -5.82 21.35
C ARG A 24 8.68 -5.62 21.91
N ASN A 25 9.69 -6.13 21.21
CA ASN A 25 11.08 -5.97 21.61
C ASN A 25 11.50 -4.49 21.52
N ALA A 26 12.37 -4.03 22.42
CA ALA A 26 12.84 -2.64 22.50
C ALA A 26 13.43 -2.12 21.17
N THR A 27 13.97 -3.01 20.34
CA THR A 27 14.47 -2.72 18.99
C THR A 27 13.36 -2.43 17.99
N GLN A 28 12.23 -3.16 18.05
CA GLN A 28 11.03 -2.84 17.27
C GLN A 28 10.36 -1.57 17.76
N VAL A 29 10.40 -1.29 19.07
CA VAL A 29 9.92 -0.02 19.64
C VAL A 29 10.78 1.17 19.20
N GLU A 30 12.08 1.01 18.94
CA GLU A 30 12.95 2.04 18.36
C GLU A 30 12.76 2.22 16.84
N LEU A 31 12.48 1.13 16.11
CA LEU A 31 12.19 1.18 14.67
C LEU A 31 10.80 1.77 14.37
N ASP A 32 9.80 1.46 15.19
CA ASP A 32 8.44 2.04 15.13
C ASP A 32 8.46 3.56 15.46
N LYS A 33 9.45 4.05 16.22
CA LYS A 33 9.61 5.49 16.52
C LYS A 33 10.15 6.32 15.34
N ARG A 34 10.70 5.67 14.32
CA ARG A 34 11.18 6.31 13.07
C ARG A 34 10.22 6.11 11.91
N ASP A 35 9.05 5.52 12.17
CA ASP A 35 8.13 5.14 11.11
C ASP A 35 7.44 6.39 10.55
N THR A 36 8.02 6.95 9.50
CA THR A 36 7.51 8.14 8.85
C THR A 36 6.39 7.77 7.91
N GLU A 37 5.36 8.61 7.88
CA GLU A 37 4.41 8.68 6.78
C GLU A 37 5.15 8.65 5.44
N ILE A 38 4.65 7.87 4.49
CA ILE A 38 5.25 7.74 3.16
C ILE A 38 4.16 7.67 2.11
N VAL A 39 4.40 8.34 0.98
CA VAL A 39 3.53 8.31 -0.19
C VAL A 39 4.31 7.70 -1.35
N TYR A 40 3.78 6.67 -1.98
CA TYR A 40 4.39 6.01 -3.13
C TYR A 40 3.68 6.40 -4.42
N LEU A 41 4.46 6.66 -5.46
CA LEU A 41 4.01 6.81 -6.85
C LEU A 41 4.23 5.48 -7.56
N LEU A 42 3.12 4.84 -7.95
CA LEU A 42 3.09 3.44 -8.33
C LEU A 42 2.69 3.24 -9.78
N ASN A 43 3.34 2.30 -10.44
CA ASN A 43 2.83 1.71 -11.67
C ASN A 43 2.34 0.29 -11.38
N CYS A 44 1.09 0.03 -11.73
CA CYS A 44 0.38 -1.20 -11.40
C CYS A 44 -0.08 -1.91 -12.67
N LYS A 45 0.25 -3.20 -12.76
CA LYS A 45 -0.23 -4.09 -13.81
C LYS A 45 -1.36 -4.97 -13.26
N ASN A 46 -2.54 -4.88 -13.86
CA ASN A 46 -3.67 -5.77 -13.60
C ASN A 46 -3.70 -6.84 -14.69
N VAL A 47 -3.84 -8.10 -14.29
CA VAL A 47 -3.97 -9.25 -15.19
C VAL A 47 -5.25 -9.97 -14.82
N ILE A 48 -6.10 -10.24 -15.82
CA ILE A 48 -7.30 -11.04 -15.70
C ILE A 48 -7.08 -12.37 -16.41
N ALA A 49 -7.18 -13.46 -15.66
CA ALA A 49 -6.92 -14.82 -16.10
C ALA A 49 -8.19 -15.66 -16.33
N CYS A 50 -9.39 -15.08 -16.17
CA CYS A 50 -10.66 -15.81 -16.30
C CYS A 50 -10.88 -16.44 -17.68
N CYS A 51 -10.40 -15.79 -18.75
CA CYS A 51 -10.62 -16.22 -20.13
C CYS A 51 -9.42 -15.87 -21.03
N PRO A 52 -8.85 -16.79 -21.81
CA PRO A 52 -7.86 -16.47 -22.84
C PRO A 52 -8.47 -15.67 -24.01
N PRO A 53 -7.76 -14.69 -24.60
CA PRO A 53 -6.43 -14.23 -24.21
C PRO A 53 -6.45 -13.44 -22.89
N LEU A 54 -5.38 -13.56 -22.10
CA LEU A 54 -5.22 -12.82 -20.85
C LEU A 54 -5.43 -11.33 -21.13
N ALA A 55 -6.35 -10.71 -20.40
CA ALA A 55 -6.53 -9.26 -20.46
C ALA A 55 -5.57 -8.62 -19.46
N GLU A 56 -4.80 -7.63 -19.93
CA GLU A 56 -3.88 -6.86 -19.11
C GLU A 56 -4.22 -5.38 -19.19
N THR A 57 -4.22 -4.71 -18.05
CA THR A 57 -4.44 -3.26 -17.97
C THR A 57 -3.40 -2.64 -17.07
N ASP A 58 -2.80 -1.56 -17.56
CA ASP A 58 -1.86 -0.74 -16.81
C ASP A 58 -2.58 0.40 -16.08
N SER A 59 -2.09 0.75 -14.90
CA SER A 59 -2.58 1.89 -14.14
C SER A 59 -1.46 2.56 -13.36
N SER A 60 -1.61 3.85 -13.08
CA SER A 60 -0.74 4.58 -12.16
C SER A 60 -1.53 5.04 -10.95
N ARG A 61 -0.97 4.82 -9.77
CA ARG A 61 -1.64 5.05 -8.48
C ARG A 61 -0.75 5.82 -7.51
N ILE A 62 -1.38 6.50 -6.57
CA ILE A 62 -0.70 7.09 -5.42
C ILE A 62 -1.17 6.35 -4.18
N ALA A 63 -0.24 5.81 -3.40
CA ALA A 63 -0.53 5.06 -2.19
C ALA A 63 0.07 5.75 -0.97
N TYR A 64 -0.74 5.91 0.07
CA TYR A 64 -0.35 6.47 1.35
C TYR A 64 -0.18 5.37 2.39
N TYR A 65 0.89 5.44 3.17
CA TYR A 65 1.06 4.65 4.37
C TYR A 65 1.36 5.58 5.53
N SER A 66 0.61 5.45 6.62
CA SER A 66 0.87 6.18 7.88
C SER A 66 2.16 5.72 8.56
N ALA A 67 2.71 4.61 8.11
CA ALA A 67 3.84 3.88 8.67
C ALA A 67 4.56 3.18 7.51
N SER A 68 5.75 3.66 7.15
CA SER A 68 6.62 3.06 6.12
C SER A 68 6.86 1.55 6.30
N GLY A 69 6.92 1.06 7.55
CA GLY A 69 7.04 -0.36 7.86
C GLY A 69 5.87 -1.21 7.35
N SER A 70 4.68 -0.62 7.24
CA SER A 70 3.49 -1.31 6.69
C SER A 70 3.66 -1.64 5.20
N ALA A 71 4.35 -0.77 4.46
CA ALA A 71 4.58 -0.94 3.03
C ALA A 71 5.64 -2.01 2.74
N ASN A 72 6.69 -2.09 3.56
CA ASN A 72 7.79 -3.06 3.40
C ASN A 72 7.35 -4.53 3.59
N GLY A 73 6.19 -4.76 4.20
CA GLY A 73 5.61 -6.10 4.35
C GLY A 73 4.92 -6.65 3.10
N GLY A 74 4.90 -5.92 1.98
CA GLY A 74 4.15 -6.31 0.78
C GLY A 74 2.64 -6.08 0.92
N ASN A 75 2.21 -5.40 1.98
CA ASN A 75 0.79 -5.22 2.26
C ASN A 75 0.20 -4.13 1.36
N PRO A 76 -0.94 -4.38 0.70
CA PRO A 76 -1.62 -3.33 -0.04
C PRO A 76 -2.10 -2.23 0.92
N PRO A 77 -2.15 -0.97 0.47
CA PRO A 77 -2.73 0.11 1.27
C PRO A 77 -4.23 -0.14 1.44
N SER A 78 -4.82 0.37 2.53
CA SER A 78 -6.28 0.37 2.66
C SER A 78 -6.92 1.12 1.48
N GLY A 79 -8.16 0.77 1.11
CA GLY A 79 -8.83 1.40 -0.03
C GLY A 79 -8.92 2.93 0.06
N ASN A 80 -9.02 3.48 1.27
CA ASN A 80 -9.04 4.92 1.54
C ASN A 80 -7.67 5.61 1.37
N ASN A 81 -6.60 4.82 1.34
CA ASN A 81 -5.21 5.28 1.28
C ASN A 81 -4.58 5.02 -0.09
N VAL A 82 -5.39 4.77 -1.13
CA VAL A 82 -4.93 4.68 -2.51
C VAL A 82 -5.87 5.43 -3.44
N CYS A 83 -5.31 6.15 -4.40
CA CYS A 83 -6.08 6.73 -5.49
C CYS A 83 -5.43 6.45 -6.84
N THR A 84 -6.25 6.48 -7.89
CA THR A 84 -5.82 6.21 -9.26
C THR A 84 -5.60 7.53 -9.98
N VAL A 85 -4.41 7.69 -10.56
CA VAL A 85 -4.05 8.83 -11.43
C VAL A 85 -4.45 8.52 -12.88
N SER A 86 -4.12 7.31 -13.34
CA SER A 86 -4.55 6.78 -14.64
C SER A 86 -4.98 5.32 -14.47
N GLY A 87 -6.14 4.95 -15.03
CA GLY A 87 -6.73 3.63 -14.87
C GLY A 87 -6.44 2.64 -16.01
N ASN A 88 -5.95 3.12 -17.15
CA ASN A 88 -5.80 2.32 -18.38
C ASN A 88 -4.41 2.50 -19.06
N SER A 89 -3.51 3.22 -18.41
CA SER A 89 -2.14 3.44 -18.89
C SER A 89 -1.24 3.83 -17.72
N TYR A 90 0.07 3.74 -17.91
CA TYR A 90 1.01 4.41 -17.03
C TYR A 90 1.03 5.92 -17.29
N THR A 91 1.00 6.67 -16.19
CA THR A 91 1.30 8.09 -16.17
C THR A 91 2.82 8.30 -16.30
N THR A 92 3.22 9.30 -17.08
CA THR A 92 4.58 9.84 -17.03
C THR A 92 4.71 10.74 -15.81
N TRP A 93 5.36 10.24 -14.76
CA TRP A 93 5.46 10.92 -13.47
C TRP A 93 6.26 12.22 -13.55
N GLU A 94 7.24 12.27 -14.44
CA GLU A 94 8.23 13.33 -14.66
C GLU A 94 7.65 14.55 -15.42
N SER A 95 6.32 14.65 -15.54
CA SER A 95 5.68 15.72 -16.32
C SER A 95 4.29 16.09 -15.78
N ASN A 96 3.85 17.35 -15.97
CA ASN A 96 2.49 17.84 -15.71
C ASN A 96 1.96 17.72 -14.26
N SER A 97 2.85 17.55 -13.29
CA SER A 97 2.53 17.49 -11.87
C SER A 97 1.31 16.60 -11.54
N PRO A 98 1.40 15.28 -11.76
CA PRO A 98 0.27 14.39 -11.65
C PRO A 98 -0.25 14.29 -10.22
N GLY A 99 -1.52 13.93 -10.07
CA GLY A 99 -2.14 13.80 -8.77
C GLY A 99 -3.51 13.14 -8.83
N CYS A 100 -3.99 12.70 -7.68
CA CYS A 100 -5.33 12.14 -7.54
C CYS A 100 -5.94 12.50 -6.18
N THR A 101 -7.25 12.35 -6.09
CA THR A 101 -8.01 12.55 -4.85
C THR A 101 -8.29 11.19 -4.22
N PHE A 102 -7.89 11.02 -2.96
CA PHE A 102 -8.22 9.85 -2.17
C PHE A 102 -9.72 9.80 -1.86
N PRO A 103 -10.29 8.62 -1.58
CA PRO A 103 -11.68 8.50 -1.13
C PRO A 103 -12.02 9.33 0.11
N THR A 104 -11.01 9.72 0.90
CA THR A 104 -11.12 10.63 2.05
C THR A 104 -11.24 12.11 1.67
N ASN A 105 -11.34 12.44 0.37
CA ASN A 105 -11.36 13.79 -0.20
C ASN A 105 -10.05 14.59 -0.04
N VAL A 106 -8.96 13.95 0.38
CA VAL A 106 -7.63 14.56 0.35
C VAL A 106 -7.06 14.42 -1.05
N ARG A 107 -6.61 15.52 -1.66
CA ARG A 107 -5.92 15.48 -2.95
C ARG A 107 -4.42 15.50 -2.72
N PHE A 108 -3.69 14.57 -3.34
CA PHE A 108 -2.23 14.63 -3.41
C PHE A 108 -1.79 14.96 -4.83
N VAL A 109 -0.86 15.91 -4.94
CA VAL A 109 -0.24 16.32 -6.21
C VAL A 109 1.26 16.23 -6.03
N THR A 110 1.95 15.71 -7.04
CA THR A 110 3.41 15.64 -7.08
C THR A 110 3.96 16.46 -8.24
N HIS A 111 5.21 16.87 -8.15
CA HIS A 111 6.02 17.34 -9.26
C HIS A 111 7.33 16.57 -9.23
N ILE A 112 7.60 15.80 -10.27
CA ILE A 112 8.85 15.06 -10.45
C ILE A 112 9.60 15.70 -11.62
N ASP A 113 10.90 15.93 -11.44
CA ASP A 113 11.75 16.55 -12.44
C ASP A 113 11.83 15.69 -13.71
N ALA A 114 11.90 16.33 -14.87
CA ALA A 114 11.91 15.68 -16.18
C ALA A 114 13.03 14.64 -16.34
N ASP A 115 14.18 14.85 -15.70
CA ASP A 115 15.35 13.97 -15.77
C ASP A 115 15.41 12.97 -14.62
N ALA A 116 14.43 12.93 -13.71
CA ALA A 116 14.49 12.13 -12.49
C ALA A 116 14.77 10.63 -12.74
N GLN A 117 14.21 10.04 -13.81
CA GLN A 117 14.48 8.64 -14.17
C GLN A 117 15.94 8.36 -14.54
N SER A 118 16.67 9.36 -15.04
CA SER A 118 18.08 9.20 -15.40
C SER A 118 19.02 9.25 -14.20
N ARG A 119 18.53 9.71 -13.04
CA ARG A 119 19.32 9.86 -11.81
C ARG A 119 19.52 8.52 -11.09
N PRO A 120 20.50 8.40 -10.18
CA PRO A 120 20.66 7.22 -9.34
C PRO A 120 19.41 6.94 -8.48
N ASN A 121 19.20 5.67 -8.12
CA ASN A 121 18.15 5.30 -7.17
C ASN A 121 18.36 6.04 -5.85
N TYR A 122 17.26 6.38 -5.18
CA TYR A 122 17.20 7.12 -3.91
C TYR A 122 17.67 8.58 -3.99
N SER A 123 17.98 9.06 -5.19
CA SER A 123 18.25 10.49 -5.40
C SER A 123 16.95 11.31 -5.31
N TRP A 124 17.10 12.56 -4.87
CA TRP A 124 15.98 13.51 -4.87
C TRP A 124 15.47 13.70 -6.31
N ALA A 125 14.14 13.64 -6.46
CA ALA A 125 13.46 13.60 -7.74
C ALA A 125 12.43 14.72 -7.90
N GLY A 126 12.04 15.38 -6.81
CA GLY A 126 11.01 16.41 -6.83
C GLY A 126 10.29 16.54 -5.50
N TRP A 127 9.02 16.92 -5.56
CA TRP A 127 8.22 17.19 -4.37
C TRP A 127 6.76 16.73 -4.51
N GLY A 128 6.05 16.69 -3.39
CA GLY A 128 4.61 16.44 -3.34
C GLY A 128 3.93 17.26 -2.27
N THR A 129 2.61 17.42 -2.39
CA THR A 129 1.80 18.12 -1.40
C THR A 129 0.39 17.55 -1.37
N ASN A 130 -0.21 17.56 -0.19
CA ASN A 130 -1.65 17.30 -0.03
C ASN A 130 -2.46 18.57 0.30
N GLY A 131 -1.84 19.75 0.16
CA GLY A 131 -2.40 21.04 0.58
C GLY A 131 -2.22 21.37 2.07
N PHE A 132 -1.86 20.39 2.90
CA PHE A 132 -1.61 20.57 4.33
C PHE A 132 -0.14 20.34 4.72
N LYS A 133 0.52 19.39 4.06
CA LYS A 133 1.93 19.02 4.24
C LYS A 133 2.64 19.01 2.91
N ASN A 134 3.93 19.30 2.95
CA ASN A 134 4.84 19.14 1.83
C ASN A 134 5.72 17.92 2.03
N PHE A 135 6.16 17.34 0.92
CA PHE A 135 6.92 16.11 0.87
C PHE A 135 8.09 16.26 -0.09
N ASN A 136 9.23 15.68 0.26
CA ASN A 136 10.34 15.48 -0.66
C ASN A 136 10.17 14.13 -1.33
N CYS A 137 10.24 14.09 -2.66
CA CYS A 137 10.12 12.87 -3.44
C CYS A 137 11.48 12.42 -3.96
N TYR A 138 11.69 11.11 -3.97
CA TYR A 138 12.94 10.46 -4.33
C TYR A 138 12.67 9.33 -5.31
N LYS A 139 13.61 9.09 -6.22
CA LYS A 139 13.56 7.94 -7.14
C LYS A 139 13.64 6.64 -6.35
N ASP A 140 12.76 5.71 -6.62
CA ASP A 140 12.83 4.36 -6.07
C ASP A 140 13.57 3.42 -7.03
N ASN A 141 13.83 2.19 -6.59
CA ASN A 141 14.50 1.15 -7.36
C ASN A 141 13.55 0.28 -8.21
N GLY A 142 12.26 0.60 -8.30
CA GLY A 142 11.30 -0.18 -9.09
C GLY A 142 10.77 -1.44 -8.41
N HIS A 143 11.06 -1.66 -7.12
CA HIS A 143 10.63 -2.88 -6.43
C HIS A 143 9.10 -3.03 -6.41
N GLN A 144 8.61 -4.27 -6.36
CA GLN A 144 7.19 -4.54 -6.15
C GLN A 144 6.82 -4.15 -4.71
N LEU A 145 5.96 -3.15 -4.57
CA LEU A 145 5.51 -2.69 -3.27
C LEU A 145 4.46 -3.63 -2.68
N TYR A 146 3.51 -4.07 -3.51
CA TYR A 146 2.51 -5.05 -3.10
C TYR A 146 1.95 -5.80 -4.31
N ARG A 147 1.34 -6.94 -4.02
CA ARG A 147 0.55 -7.72 -4.97
C ARG A 147 -0.75 -8.14 -4.30
N THR A 148 -1.85 -8.06 -5.04
CA THR A 148 -3.14 -8.60 -4.63
C THR A 148 -3.58 -9.64 -5.63
N ASP A 149 -3.93 -10.82 -5.16
CA ASP A 149 -4.47 -11.91 -5.96
C ASP A 149 -5.95 -12.13 -5.63
N ALA A 150 -6.75 -12.35 -6.66
CA ALA A 150 -8.12 -12.79 -6.61
C ALA A 150 -8.25 -14.06 -7.47
N THR A 151 -9.40 -14.76 -7.38
CA THR A 151 -9.64 -16.04 -8.07
C THR A 151 -9.24 -16.03 -9.54
N GLU A 152 -9.49 -14.91 -10.23
CA GLU A 152 -9.26 -14.78 -11.67
C GLU A 152 -8.53 -13.50 -12.07
N SER A 153 -7.94 -12.79 -11.10
CA SER A 153 -7.16 -11.61 -11.42
C SER A 153 -6.01 -11.39 -10.44
N SER A 154 -4.99 -10.68 -10.89
CA SER A 154 -3.93 -10.22 -10.01
C SER A 154 -3.55 -8.79 -10.33
N THR A 155 -3.18 -8.03 -9.31
CA THR A 155 -2.62 -6.68 -9.47
C THR A 155 -1.26 -6.65 -8.81
N SER A 156 -0.22 -6.32 -9.56
CA SER A 156 1.13 -6.10 -9.03
C SER A 156 1.47 -4.63 -9.18
N CYS A 157 1.89 -3.97 -8.10
CA CYS A 157 2.21 -2.55 -8.09
C CYS A 157 3.67 -2.33 -7.70
N ASN A 158 4.39 -1.61 -8.55
CA ASN A 158 5.80 -1.30 -8.39
C ASN A 158 5.99 0.15 -8.00
N SER A 159 6.91 0.40 -7.06
CA SER A 159 7.27 1.75 -6.63
C SER A 159 8.22 2.39 -7.63
N ILE A 160 7.82 3.54 -8.18
CA ILE A 160 8.64 4.34 -9.10
C ILE A 160 9.33 5.48 -8.34
N TYR A 161 8.58 6.13 -7.46
CA TYR A 161 9.06 7.16 -6.55
C TYR A 161 8.41 7.00 -5.19
N TYR A 162 9.06 7.51 -4.16
CA TYR A 162 8.48 7.65 -2.83
C TYR A 162 8.69 9.06 -2.31
N CYS A 163 7.75 9.54 -1.50
CA CYS A 163 7.74 10.87 -0.94
C CYS A 163 7.59 10.78 0.58
N VAL A 164 8.45 11.50 1.30
CA VAL A 164 8.46 11.58 2.76
C VAL A 164 8.20 13.02 3.21
N PRO A 165 7.52 13.25 4.35
CA PRO A 165 7.28 14.58 4.88
C PRO A 165 8.58 15.39 4.99
N GLN A 166 8.48 16.69 4.66
CA GLN A 166 9.54 17.68 4.92
C GLN A 166 9.66 18.02 6.41
#